data_AF-A0A350P0I6-F1
#
_entry.id   AF-A0A350P0I6-F1
#
_cell.length_a   1.000
_cell.length_b   1.000
_cell.length_c   1.000
_cell.angle_alpha   90.00
_cell.angle_beta   90.00
_cell.angle_gamma   90.00
#
_symmetry.space_group_name_H-M   'P 1'
#
loop_
_entity.id
_entity.type
_entity.pdbx_description
1 polymer ?
#
loop_
_entity_poly.entity_id
_entity_poly.type
_entity_poly.pdbx_seq_one_letter_code
_entity_poly.pdbx_strand_id
1 'polypeptide(L)'
;MTLLRAKCVKHVEWEILNMLIGDDEDSHYTSTTEMALDGLVPRGDKVAVKRYNTALKNIRDILRGMREKRVKHLPKEHHAAGDE
;
A
#
# COMPACT_ATOMS: atom_id res chain seq x y z
N MET A 1 -5.88 17.06 -2.77
CA MET A 1 -6.75 15.97 -3.27
C MET A 1 -7.80 16.54 -4.19
N THR A 2 -7.62 16.39 -5.50
CA THR A 2 -8.66 16.70 -6.48
C THR A 2 -9.75 15.63 -6.37
N LEU A 3 -11.00 16.02 -6.11
CA LEU A 3 -12.10 15.07 -5.93
C LEU A 3 -12.51 14.49 -7.30
N LEU A 4 -11.89 13.37 -7.69
CA LEU A 4 -12.31 12.58 -8.85
C LEU A 4 -13.55 11.73 -8.49
N ARG A 5 -14.63 11.87 -9.27
CA ARG A 5 -15.82 11.02 -9.12
C ARG A 5 -15.47 9.56 -9.42
N ALA A 6 -15.85 8.63 -8.54
CA ALA A 6 -15.78 7.19 -8.79
C ALA A 6 -16.49 6.82 -10.10
N LYS A 7 -15.75 6.19 -11.04
CA LYS A 7 -16.24 5.87 -12.39
C LYS A 7 -16.66 4.41 -12.53
N CYS A 8 -15.98 3.51 -11.82
CA CYS A 8 -16.31 2.10 -11.73
C CYS A 8 -15.68 1.50 -10.47
N VAL A 9 -16.08 0.28 -10.11
CA VAL A 9 -15.53 -0.44 -8.95
C VAL A 9 -13.99 -0.54 -9.04
N LYS A 10 -13.45 -0.79 -10.24
CA LYS A 10 -11.99 -0.94 -10.43
C LYS A 10 -11.20 0.36 -10.23
N HIS A 11 -11.80 1.51 -10.53
CA HIS A 11 -11.22 2.81 -10.19
C HIS A 11 -11.15 2.98 -8.66
N VAL A 12 -12.25 2.69 -7.95
CA VAL A 12 -12.29 2.78 -6.48
C VAL A 12 -11.30 1.80 -5.82
N GLU A 13 -11.20 0.57 -6.35
CA GLU A 13 -10.19 -0.40 -5.91
C GLU A 13 -8.76 0.16 -6.04
N TRP A 14 -8.45 0.87 -7.14
CA TRP A 14 -7.14 1.49 -7.31
C TRP A 14 -6.87 2.56 -6.26
N GLU A 15 -7.82 3.45 -6.00
CA GLU A 15 -7.69 4.53 -5.00
C GLU A 15 -7.44 3.95 -3.61
N ILE A 16 -8.22 2.96 -3.20
CA ILE A 16 -8.06 2.27 -1.91
C ILE A 16 -6.67 1.63 -1.83
N LEU A 17 -6.24 0.92 -2.87
CA LEU A 17 -4.92 0.29 -2.90
C LEU A 17 -3.79 1.34 -2.88
N ASN A 18 -3.95 2.47 -3.56
CA ASN A 18 -2.98 3.57 -3.56
C ASN A 18 -2.83 4.18 -2.15
N MET A 19 -3.96 4.44 -1.47
CA MET A 19 -3.97 4.91 -0.09
C MET A 19 -3.36 3.90 0.89
N LEU A 20 -3.60 2.60 0.69
CA LEU A 20 -3.05 1.54 1.55
C LEU A 20 -1.54 1.37 1.41
N ILE A 21 -0.99 1.57 0.20
CA ILE A 21 0.45 1.44 -0.05
C ILE A 21 1.21 2.69 0.44
N GLY A 22 0.56 3.85 0.45
CA GLY A 22 1.19 5.15 0.72
C GLY A 22 2.04 5.65 -0.45
N ASP A 23 2.38 6.94 -0.43
CA ASP A 23 3.18 7.58 -1.48
C ASP A 23 4.69 7.30 -1.36
N ASP A 24 5.15 6.79 -0.22
CA ASP A 24 6.57 6.56 0.05
C ASP A 24 6.93 5.06 0.07
N GLU A 25 7.96 4.68 -0.67
CA GLU A 25 8.54 3.32 -0.66
C GLU A 25 9.10 2.92 0.71
N ASP A 26 9.34 3.89 1.59
CA ASP A 26 9.79 3.68 2.95
C ASP A 26 8.74 4.01 4.03
N SER A 27 7.52 4.42 3.64
CA SER A 27 6.41 4.63 4.58
C SER A 27 6.13 3.33 5.34
N HIS A 28 6.50 3.31 6.63
CA HIS A 28 6.04 2.30 7.56
C HIS A 28 4.50 2.31 7.53
N TYR A 29 3.92 1.16 7.20
CA TYR A 29 2.47 0.98 7.28
C TYR A 29 2.01 1.45 8.67
N THR A 30 0.81 2.04 8.68
CA THR A 30 0.10 2.69 9.80
C THR A 30 0.27 2.06 11.19
N SER A 31 -0.20 2.76 12.23
CA SER A 31 -0.31 2.27 13.62
C SER A 31 -0.78 0.81 13.77
N THR A 32 -1.60 0.29 12.85
CA THR A 32 -2.07 -1.12 12.88
C THR A 32 -0.97 -2.15 12.66
N THR A 33 0.00 -1.90 11.77
CA THR A 33 1.13 -2.82 11.59
C THR A 33 2.08 -2.76 12.79
N GLU A 34 2.33 -1.57 13.33
CA GLU A 34 3.12 -1.40 14.55
C GLU A 34 2.51 -2.17 15.74
N MET A 35 1.18 -2.15 15.89
CA MET A 35 0.49 -2.97 16.89
C MET A 35 0.71 -4.49 16.70
N ALA A 36 0.80 -4.96 15.44
CA ALA A 36 1.10 -6.36 15.15
C ALA A 36 2.57 -6.71 15.47
N LEU A 37 3.49 -5.76 15.37
CA LEU A 37 4.89 -5.94 15.76
C LEU A 37 4.99 -6.27 17.25
N ASP A 38 4.33 -5.47 18.09
CA ASP A 38 4.35 -5.64 19.56
C ASP A 38 3.79 -7.01 20.02
N GLY A 39 2.83 -7.57 19.27
CA GLY A 39 2.26 -8.88 19.57
C GLY A 39 3.01 -10.08 19.00
N LEU A 40 3.78 -9.91 17.91
CA LEU A 40 4.40 -11.01 17.17
C LEU A 40 5.93 -11.09 17.33
N VAL A 41 6.56 -10.02 17.81
CA VAL A 41 8.01 -9.90 17.88
C VAL A 41 8.44 -9.71 19.33
N PRO A 42 8.85 -10.80 20.02
CA PRO A 42 9.43 -10.69 21.36
C PRO A 42 10.64 -9.77 21.37
N ARG A 43 10.84 -9.02 22.47
CA ARG A 43 11.98 -8.12 22.61
C ARG A 43 13.30 -8.88 22.43
N GLY A 44 14.15 -8.38 21.53
CA GLY A 44 15.48 -8.94 21.26
C GLY A 44 15.50 -10.11 20.26
N ASP A 45 14.34 -10.61 19.79
CA ASP A 45 14.29 -11.68 18.80
C ASP A 45 14.52 -11.14 17.37
N LYS A 46 15.79 -11.17 16.94
CA LYS A 46 16.22 -10.73 15.61
C LYS A 46 15.61 -11.56 14.47
N VAL A 47 15.27 -12.82 14.71
CA VAL A 47 14.67 -13.69 13.68
C VAL A 47 13.21 -13.32 13.48
N ALA A 48 12.47 -13.09 14.57
CA ALA A 48 11.10 -12.61 14.51
C ALA A 48 11.01 -11.24 13.82
N VAL A 49 11.91 -10.29 14.15
CA VAL A 49 12.03 -8.99 13.45
C VAL A 49 12.21 -9.20 11.94
N LYS A 50 13.17 -10.06 11.54
CA LYS A 50 13.44 -10.30 10.11
C LYS A 50 12.22 -10.89 9.39
N ARG A 51 11.51 -11.84 10.02
CA ARG A 51 10.30 -12.46 9.46
C ARG A 51 9.18 -11.43 9.31
N TYR A 52 8.96 -10.62 10.33
CA TYR A 52 7.96 -9.54 10.31
C TYR A 52 8.23 -8.56 9.17
N ASN A 53 9.47 -8.06 9.04
CA ASN A 53 9.85 -7.15 7.95
C ASN A 53 9.70 -7.79 6.56
N THR A 54 10.06 -9.07 6.44
CA THR A 54 9.87 -9.82 5.18
C THR A 54 8.39 -9.96 4.84
N ALA A 55 7.54 -10.23 5.82
CA ALA A 55 6.10 -10.33 5.64
C ALA A 55 5.51 -8.99 5.20
N LEU A 56 5.92 -7.87 5.82
CA LEU A 56 5.51 -6.52 5.40
C LEU A 56 5.87 -6.27 3.94
N LYS A 57 7.11 -6.57 3.53
CA LYS A 57 7.55 -6.43 2.14
C LYS A 57 6.68 -7.27 1.18
N ASN A 58 6.44 -8.53 1.52
CA ASN A 58 5.64 -9.43 0.68
C ASN A 58 4.19 -8.91 0.52
N ILE A 59 3.57 -8.42 1.59
CA ILE A 59 2.22 -7.85 1.54
C ILE A 59 2.21 -6.59 0.66
N ARG A 60 3.21 -5.71 0.80
CA ARG A 60 3.36 -4.53 -0.05
C ARG A 60 3.45 -4.92 -1.53
N ASP A 61 4.27 -5.91 -1.86
CA ASP A 61 4.43 -6.38 -3.24
C ASP A 61 3.12 -6.95 -3.81
N ILE A 62 2.35 -7.71 -2.99
CA ILE A 62 1.03 -8.22 -3.36
C ILE A 62 0.06 -7.05 -3.64
N LEU A 63 -0.02 -6.08 -2.74
CA LEU A 63 -0.89 -4.92 -2.87
C LEU A 63 -0.50 -4.06 -4.09
N ARG A 64 0.80 -3.89 -4.35
CA ARG A 64 1.30 -3.19 -5.55
C ARG A 64 0.88 -3.92 -6.83
N GLY A 65 1.12 -5.23 -6.93
CA GLY A 65 0.67 -6.00 -8.10
C GLY A 65 -0.85 -6.01 -8.26
N MET A 66 -1.59 -5.91 -7.15
CA MET A 66 -3.02 -5.64 -7.21
C MET A 66 -3.32 -4.26 -7.80
N ARG A 67 -2.71 -3.18 -7.32
CA ARG A 67 -2.91 -1.80 -7.80
C ARG A 67 -2.58 -1.67 -9.29
N GLU A 68 -1.44 -2.17 -9.72
CA GLU A 68 -0.97 -2.11 -11.11
C GLU A 68 -1.99 -2.67 -12.11
N LYS A 69 -2.64 -3.78 -11.78
CA LYS A 69 -3.68 -4.39 -12.62
C LYS A 69 -4.92 -3.50 -12.81
N ARG A 70 -5.13 -2.49 -11.96
CA ARG A 70 -6.26 -1.54 -12.04
C ARG A 70 -5.93 -0.24 -12.77
N VAL A 71 -4.67 0.04 -13.09
CA VAL A 71 -4.25 1.30 -13.76
C VAL A 71 -5.04 1.56 -15.06
N LYS A 72 -5.31 0.50 -15.84
CA LYS A 72 -6.11 0.59 -17.08
C LYS A 72 -7.57 1.04 -16.89
N HIS A 73 -8.06 1.08 -15.65
CA HIS A 73 -9.42 1.51 -15.29
C HIS A 73 -9.45 2.94 -14.73
N LEU A 74 -8.32 3.63 -14.70
CA LEU A 74 -8.25 5.01 -14.26
C LEU A 74 -8.87 5.96 -15.29
N PRO A 75 -9.56 7.02 -14.85
CA PRO A 75 -10.01 8.10 -15.72
C PRO A 75 -8.83 8.73 -16.48
N LYS A 76 -9.06 9.26 -17.68
CA LYS A 76 -8.02 9.97 -18.46
C LYS A 76 -7.45 11.19 -17.73
N GLU A 77 -8.29 11.83 -16.90
CA GLU A 77 -7.96 13.01 -16.07
C GLU A 77 -7.14 12.64 -14.82
N HIS A 78 -6.94 11.35 -14.57
CA HIS A 78 -6.06 10.84 -13.52
C HIS A 78 -4.62 11.00 -14.01
N HIS A 79 -4.18 12.26 -14.13
CA HIS A 79 -2.77 12.56 -14.38
C HIS A 79 -2.00 11.99 -13.19
N ALA A 80 -1.15 11.00 -13.47
CA ALA A 80 -0.14 10.56 -12.54
C ALA A 80 0.58 11.82 -12.06
N ALA A 81 0.62 12.05 -10.75
CA ALA A 81 1.28 13.18 -10.12
C ALA A 81 2.81 13.09 -10.25
N GLY A 82 3.34 12.95 -11.47
CA GLY A 82 4.76 12.70 -11.74
C GLY A 82 5.22 12.81 -13.20
N ASP A 83 4.48 13.46 -14.10
CA ASP A 83 4.94 13.81 -15.45
C ASP A 83 4.99 15.34 -15.66
N GLU A 84 5.64 16.06 -14.73
CA GLU A 84 6.22 17.40 -14.97
C GLU A 84 7.68 17.45 -14.51
#